data_AF-A0A430G5M3-F1
#
_entry.id   AF-A0A430G5M3-F1
#
_cell.length_a   1.000
_cell.length_b   1.000
_cell.length_c   1.000
_cell.angle_alpha   90.00
_cell.angle_beta   90.00
_cell.angle_gamma   90.00
#
_symmetry.space_group_name_H-M   'P 1'
#
loop_
_entity.id
_entity.type
_entity.pdbx_description
1 polymer ?
#
loop_
_entity_poly.entity_id
_entity_poly.type
_entity_poly.pdbx_seq_one_letter_code
_entity_poly.pdbx_strand_id
1 'polypeptide(L)' 'MAANKCRGGALRERVLHKQTPHMVLKGHQVRASHREPQYIVSSDNGGNAAHKPSALEHI' A
#
# COMPACT_ATOMS: atom_id res chain seq x y z
N MET A 1 10.33 1.65 20.81
CA MET A 1 9.99 0.66 19.76
C MET A 1 10.04 1.38 18.43
N ALA A 2 11.01 1.01 17.58
CA ALA A 2 11.42 1.78 16.40
C ALA A 2 10.39 1.65 15.26
N ALA A 3 9.59 2.70 15.04
CA ALA A 3 8.93 2.90 13.76
C ALA A 3 9.99 3.40 12.77
N ASN A 4 10.46 2.48 11.92
CA ASN A 4 11.36 2.79 10.81
C ASN A 4 10.69 3.85 9.93
N LYS A 5 11.14 5.09 10.09
CA LYS A 5 10.65 6.28 9.39
C LYS A 5 11.25 6.25 7.99
N CYS A 6 10.60 5.53 7.07
CA CYS A 6 10.98 5.55 5.66
C CYS A 6 10.78 6.98 5.13
N ARG A 7 11.85 7.53 4.52
CA ARG A 7 11.86 8.81 3.83
C ARG A 7 11.04 8.68 2.55
N GLY A 8 9.81 9.13 2.59
CA GLY A 8 8.92 9.37 1.45
C GLY A 8 8.14 10.64 1.77
N GLY A 9 7.77 11.41 0.76
CA GLY A 9 7.25 12.77 0.89
C GLY A 9 6.02 12.86 1.77
N ALA A 10 5.53 14.08 1.97
CA ALA A 10 4.33 14.38 2.75
C ALA A 10 3.05 13.83 2.08
N LEU A 11 2.95 12.52 1.87
CA LEU A 11 1.69 11.88 1.51
C LEU A 11 0.82 11.81 2.75
N ARG A 12 -0.41 12.30 2.61
CA ARG A 12 -1.49 12.06 3.58
C ARG A 12 -1.83 10.56 3.71
N GLU A 13 -1.20 9.71 2.90
CA GLU A 13 -1.46 8.29 2.81
C GLU A 13 -0.26 7.50 3.37
N ARG A 14 -0.51 6.64 4.35
CA ARG A 14 0.49 5.79 4.99
C ARG A 14 0.46 4.39 4.37
N VAL A 15 1.61 3.90 3.92
CA VAL A 15 1.77 2.49 3.55
C VAL A 15 1.61 1.65 4.82
N LEU A 16 0.61 0.76 4.82
CA LEU A 16 0.34 -0.14 5.95
C LEU A 16 1.20 -1.39 5.87
N HIS A 17 1.13 -2.11 4.75
CA HIS A 17 1.85 -3.38 4.57
C HIS A 17 1.89 -3.82 3.10
N LYS A 18 2.81 -4.76 2.82
CA LYS A 18 2.94 -5.45 1.52
C LYS A 18 2.01 -6.66 1.49
N GLN A 19 1.19 -6.76 0.47
CA GLN A 19 0.36 -7.91 0.13
C GLN A 19 0.96 -8.65 -1.06
N THR A 20 1.13 -9.96 -0.88
CA THR A 20 1.53 -10.91 -1.91
C THR A 20 0.48 -11.99 -2.19
N PRO A 21 -0.45 -12.35 -1.29
CA PRO A 21 -1.57 -13.20 -1.67
C PRO A 21 -2.69 -12.38 -2.32
N HIS A 22 -3.44 -13.04 -3.20
CA HIS A 22 -4.65 -12.52 -3.77
C HIS A 22 -5.68 -12.18 -2.67
N MET A 23 -6.26 -10.98 -2.71
CA MET A 23 -7.26 -10.56 -1.71
C MET A 23 -8.39 -9.73 -2.30
N VAL A 24 -9.45 -9.56 -1.54
CA VAL A 24 -10.54 -8.64 -1.86
C VAL A 24 -10.50 -7.48 -0.88
N LEU A 25 -10.32 -6.27 -1.39
CA LEU A 25 -10.29 -5.02 -0.61
C LEU A 25 -11.51 -4.19 -0.96
N LYS A 26 -12.39 -3.90 0.00
CA LYS A 26 -13.63 -3.13 -0.21
C LYS A 26 -14.43 -3.57 -1.45
N GLY A 27 -14.61 -4.89 -1.62
CA GLY A 27 -15.32 -5.48 -2.77
C GLY A 27 -14.55 -5.49 -4.09
N HIS A 28 -13.34 -4.94 -4.13
CA HIS A 28 -12.46 -4.96 -5.31
C HIS A 28 -11.43 -6.07 -5.20
N GLN A 29 -11.31 -6.85 -6.26
CA GLN A 29 -10.34 -7.94 -6.34
C GLN A 29 -8.94 -7.36 -6.58
N VAL A 30 -8.05 -7.53 -5.61
CA VAL A 30 -6.64 -7.12 -5.69
C VAL A 30 -5.80 -8.34 -6.03
N ARG A 31 -5.33 -8.37 -7.28
CA ARG A 31 -4.35 -9.34 -7.75
C ARG A 31 -2.97 -8.97 -7.24
N ALA A 32 -2.57 -9.60 -6.14
CA ALA A 32 -1.23 -9.57 -5.62
C ALA A 32 -0.58 -10.96 -5.73
N SER A 33 0.73 -10.97 -5.89
CA SER A 33 1.56 -12.18 -6.01
C SER A 33 2.96 -11.89 -5.46
N HIS A 34 3.77 -12.94 -5.24
CA HIS A 34 5.17 -12.73 -4.83
C HIS A 34 5.99 -11.95 -5.87
N ARG A 35 5.68 -12.14 -7.17
CA ARG A 35 6.31 -11.42 -8.28
C ARG A 35 5.71 -10.03 -8.52
N GLU A 36 4.43 -9.87 -8.22
CA GLU A 36 3.68 -8.63 -8.36
C GLU A 36 3.02 -8.28 -7.03
N PRO A 37 3.80 -7.83 -6.04
CA PRO A 37 3.23 -7.44 -4.76
C PRO A 37 2.41 -6.16 -4.93
N GLN A 38 1.37 -6.04 -4.13
CA GLN A 38 0.58 -4.83 -3.98
C GLN A 38 0.80 -4.27 -2.58
N TYR A 39 0.87 -2.96 -2.44
CA TYR A 39 1.04 -2.30 -1.16
C TYR A 39 -0.27 -1.64 -0.79
N ILE A 40 -0.75 -1.98 0.41
CA ILE A 40 -1.97 -1.40 0.94
C ILE A 40 -1.59 -0.08 1.59
N VAL A 41 -2.13 1.01 1.07
CA VAL A 41 -2.01 2.36 1.64
C VAL A 41 -3.33 2.74 2.29
N SER A 42 -3.24 3.50 3.37
CA SER A 42 -4.38 4.09 4.07
C SER A 42 -4.28 5.60 3.99
N SER A 43 -5.32 6.22 3.47
CA SER A 43 -5.46 7.67 3.40
C SER A 43 -6.19 8.18 4.64
N ASP A 44 -5.80 9.36 5.14
CA ASP A 44 -6.44 10.01 6.29
C ASP A 44 -7.95 10.27 6.07
N ASN A 45 -8.38 10.29 4.80
CA ASN A 45 -9.78 10.43 4.39
C ASN A 45 -10.60 9.11 4.48
N GLY A 46 -10.08 8.08 5.16
CA GLY A 46 -10.79 6.80 5.43
C GLY A 46 -10.73 5.75 4.29
N GLY A 47 -9.91 5.99 3.27
CA GLY A 47 -9.75 5.12 2.11
C GLY A 47 -8.56 4.16 2.27
N ASN A 48 -8.77 2.87 1.99
CA ASN A 48 -7.67 1.91 1.81
C ASN A 48 -7.57 1.59 0.33
N ALA A 49 -6.38 1.68 -0.24
CA ALA A 49 -6.11 1.39 -1.65
C ALA A 49 -4.91 0.44 -1.79
N ALA A 50 -4.88 -0.31 -2.89
CA ALA A 50 -3.77 -1.19 -3.24
C ALA A 50 -3.00 -0.61 -4.43
N HIS A 51 -1.70 -0.34 -4.26
CA HIS A 51 -0.83 0.19 -5.31
C HIS A 51 0.36 -0.72 -5.57
N LYS A 52 0.81 -0.76 -6.83
CA LYS A 52 2.07 -1.41 -7.21
C LYS A 52 3.25 -0.64 -6.61
N PRO A 53 4.39 -1.30 -6.30
CA PRO A 53 5.59 -0.64 -5.80
C PRO A 53 6.05 0.53 -6.68
N SER A 54 5.97 0.38 -8.00
CA SER A 54 6.33 1.44 -8.96
C SER A 54 5.47 2.70 -8.84
N ALA A 55 4.22 2.57 -8.37
CA ALA A 55 3.35 3.73 -8.12
C ALA A 55 3.68 4.43 -6.80
N LEU A 56 4.41 3.76 -5.90
CA LEU A 56 4.89 4.32 -4.64
C LEU A 56 6.27 5.00 -4.75
N GLU A 57 6.92 4.96 -5.91
CA GLU A 57 8.21 5.64 -6.07
C GLU A 57 8.06 7.16 -6.25
N HIS A 58 6.84 7.64 -6.50
CA HIS A 58 6.51 9.06 -6.68
C HIS A 58 5.74 9.67 -5.50
N ILE A 59 5.71 9.00 -4.33
CA ILE A 59 4.99 9.46 -3.13
C ILE A 59 5.93 9.99 -2.03
#